data_AF-A0A2E7R3F7-F1
#
_entry.id   AF-A0A2E7R3F7-F1
#
_cell.length_a   1.000
_cell.length_b   1.000
_cell.length_c   1.000
_cell.angle_alpha   90.00
_cell.angle_beta   90.00
_cell.angle_gamma   90.00
#
_symmetry.space_group_name_H-M   'P 1'
#
loop_
_entity.id
_entity.type
_entity.pdbx_description
1 polymer ?
#
loop_
_entity_poly.entity_id
_entity_poly.type
_entity_poly.pdbx_seq_one_letter_code
_entity_poly.pdbx_strand_id
1 'polypeptide(L)'
;PRKILVVHQFLSIMIPDEKFRPVPEVDLVIDCDGWGPPQAKLADYSQFSLGPHSEFPAIKLFFDWDTPLLTPIDLMRLSYPPKYVVYQ
;
A
#
# COMPACT_ATOMS: atom_id res chain seq x y z
N PRO A 1 -22.85 6.02 -5.05
CA PRO A 1 -21.61 6.77 -4.72
C PRO A 1 -20.43 5.79 -4.76
N ARG A 2 -19.23 6.23 -5.20
CA ARG A 2 -18.05 5.35 -5.16
C ARG A 2 -17.72 4.94 -3.73
N LYS A 3 -17.20 3.72 -3.54
CA LYS A 3 -16.76 3.17 -2.26
C LYS A 3 -15.29 2.79 -2.36
N ILE A 4 -14.52 3.08 -1.32
CA ILE A 4 -13.12 2.65 -1.25
C ILE A 4 -13.09 1.21 -0.72
N LEU A 5 -12.42 0.31 -1.45
CA LEU A 5 -12.05 -1.02 -0.97
C LEU A 5 -10.55 -1.03 -0.70
N VAL A 6 -10.17 -1.11 0.58
CA VAL A 6 -8.78 -1.26 1.00
C VAL A 6 -8.48 -2.74 1.17
N VAL A 7 -7.52 -3.25 0.39
CA VAL A 7 -7.06 -4.63 0.48
C VAL A 7 -5.63 -4.61 1.00
N HIS A 8 -5.40 -5.28 2.13
CA HIS A 8 -4.08 -5.36 2.75
C HIS A 8 -3.24 -6.46 2.10
N GLN A 9 -2.00 -6.14 1.72
CA GLN A 9 -1.06 -7.08 1.11
C GLN A 9 0.36 -6.92 1.67
N PHE A 10 0.95 -8.03 2.07
CA PHE A 10 2.35 -8.13 2.48
C PHE A 10 3.07 -9.36 1.90
N LEU A 11 2.37 -10.19 1.13
CA LEU A 11 2.93 -11.30 0.36
C LEU A 11 2.30 -11.34 -1.04
N SER A 12 3.10 -11.66 -2.05
CA SER A 12 2.65 -11.78 -3.44
C SER A 12 1.55 -12.84 -3.63
N ILE A 13 1.58 -13.91 -2.84
CA ILE A 13 0.62 -15.02 -2.93
C ILE A 13 -0.77 -14.69 -2.39
N MET A 14 -0.94 -13.59 -1.63
CA MET A 14 -2.22 -13.25 -1.00
C MET A 14 -3.29 -12.89 -2.01
N ILE A 15 -2.87 -12.34 -3.16
CA ILE A 15 -3.80 -11.78 -4.14
C ILE A 15 -3.42 -12.28 -5.55
N PRO A 16 -4.05 -13.36 -6.02
CA PRO A 16 -3.80 -13.89 -7.36
C PRO A 16 -4.47 -13.05 -8.45
N ASP A 17 -3.73 -12.75 -9.52
CA ASP A 17 -4.14 -11.86 -10.62
C ASP A 17 -5.46 -12.26 -11.30
N GLU A 18 -5.74 -13.56 -11.41
CA GLU A 18 -6.92 -14.12 -12.08
C GLU A 18 -8.27 -13.78 -11.42
N LYS A 19 -8.25 -13.15 -10.24
CA LYS A 19 -9.45 -12.83 -9.46
C LYS A 19 -9.86 -11.35 -9.52
N PHE A 20 -9.05 -10.47 -10.09
CA PHE A 20 -9.40 -9.05 -10.18
C PHE A 20 -10.28 -8.74 -11.38
N ARG A 21 -11.34 -7.97 -11.12
CA ARG A 21 -12.18 -7.36 -12.15
C ARG A 21 -12.46 -5.91 -11.74
N PRO A 22 -12.26 -4.93 -12.63
CA PRO A 22 -12.65 -3.56 -12.37
C PRO A 22 -14.15 -3.48 -12.05
N VAL A 23 -14.51 -2.76 -10.99
CA VAL A 23 -15.89 -2.47 -10.62
C VAL A 23 -16.04 -0.95 -10.60
N PRO A 24 -16.87 -0.34 -11.49
CA PRO A 24 -16.93 1.12 -11.66
C PRO A 24 -17.24 1.91 -10.38
N GLU A 25 -17.99 1.31 -9.45
CA GLU A 25 -18.39 1.92 -8.20
C GLU A 25 -17.36 1.75 -7.07
N VAL A 26 -16.22 1.11 -7.33
CA VAL A 26 -15.16 0.84 -6.35
C VAL A 26 -13.91 1.62 -6.71
N ASP A 27 -13.30 2.26 -5.72
CA ASP A 27 -11.91 2.74 -5.76
C ASP A 27 -11.05 1.68 -5.07
N LEU A 28 -10.26 0.93 -5.83
CA LEU A 28 -9.42 -0.15 -5.28
C LEU A 28 -8.08 0.40 -4.77
N VAL A 29 -7.83 0.20 -3.48
CA VAL A 29 -6.60 0.58 -2.78
C VAL A 29 -5.87 -0.69 -2.36
N ILE A 30 -4.63 -0.87 -2.82
CA ILE A 30 -3.75 -1.92 -2.28
C ILE A 30 -2.85 -1.30 -1.22
N ASP A 31 -3.09 -1.68 0.03
CA ASP A 31 -2.34 -1.21 1.19
C ASP A 31 -1.12 -2.11 1.45
N CYS A 32 0.06 -1.50 1.40
CA CYS A 32 1.32 -2.15 1.79
C CYS A 32 1.30 -2.39 3.31
N ASP A 33 1.06 -3.65 3.69
CA ASP A 33 0.78 -4.08 5.07
C ASP A 33 1.94 -4.87 5.72
N GLY A 34 3.11 -4.92 5.07
CA GLY A 34 4.34 -5.50 5.63
C GLY A 34 5.00 -4.52 6.60
N TRP A 35 5.71 -5.00 7.61
CA TRP A 35 6.47 -4.17 8.56
C TRP A 35 7.97 -4.40 8.44
N GLY A 36 8.79 -3.44 8.89
CA GLY A 36 10.23 -3.60 8.95
C GLY A 36 11.00 -2.31 8.66
N PRO A 37 12.29 -2.41 8.31
CA PRO A 37 13.09 -1.22 8.02
C PRO A 37 12.60 -0.51 6.75
N PRO A 38 12.90 0.80 6.58
CA PRO A 38 12.47 1.60 5.43
C PRO A 38 12.72 0.94 4.07
N GLN A 39 13.84 0.24 3.90
CA GLN A 39 14.16 -0.44 2.65
C GLN A 39 13.15 -1.56 2.32
N ALA A 40 12.81 -2.40 3.30
CA ALA A 40 11.80 -3.46 3.11
C ALA A 40 10.43 -2.83 2.83
N LYS A 41 10.09 -1.80 3.60
CA LYS A 41 8.83 -1.07 3.46
C LYS A 41 8.62 -0.46 2.08
N LEU A 42 9.66 0.19 1.55
CA LEU A 42 9.63 0.82 0.23
C LEU A 42 9.66 -0.22 -0.90
N ALA A 43 10.32 -1.37 -0.69
CA ALA A 43 10.26 -2.48 -1.64
C ALA A 43 8.84 -3.03 -1.75
N ASP A 44 8.19 -3.32 -0.62
CA ASP A 44 6.79 -3.79 -0.58
C ASP A 44 5.83 -2.73 -1.16
N TYR A 45 6.03 -1.46 -0.84
CA TYR A 45 5.23 -0.36 -1.40
C TYR A 45 5.35 -0.30 -2.93
N SER A 46 6.57 -0.42 -3.46
CA SER A 46 6.78 -0.47 -4.90
C SER A 46 6.17 -1.70 -5.56
N GLN A 47 6.19 -2.85 -4.88
CA GLN A 47 5.70 -4.10 -5.45
C GLN A 47 4.17 -4.19 -5.42
N PHE A 48 3.54 -3.84 -4.30
CA PHE A 48 2.12 -4.06 -4.08
C PHE A 48 1.30 -2.81 -4.33
N SER A 49 1.66 -1.70 -3.68
CA SER A 49 0.87 -0.47 -3.71
C SER A 49 1.00 0.30 -5.04
N LEU A 50 2.12 0.15 -5.76
CA LEU A 50 2.29 0.66 -7.13
C LEU A 50 2.10 -0.44 -8.20
N GLY A 51 1.58 -1.60 -7.78
CA GLY A 51 1.29 -2.73 -8.65
C GLY A 51 0.09 -2.46 -9.57
N PRO A 52 -0.14 -3.35 -10.57
CA PRO A 52 -1.10 -3.14 -11.65
C PRO A 52 -2.57 -3.03 -11.20
N HIS A 53 -2.92 -3.56 -10.02
CA HIS A 53 -4.29 -3.58 -9.51
C HIS A 53 -4.60 -2.45 -8.53
N SER A 54 -3.62 -1.63 -8.19
CA SER A 54 -3.80 -0.51 -7.25
C SER A 54 -4.19 0.76 -8.02
N GLU A 55 -5.41 1.26 -7.84
CA GLU A 55 -5.81 2.56 -8.40
C GLU A 55 -5.17 3.72 -7.62
N PHE A 56 -5.04 3.54 -6.30
CA PHE A 56 -4.45 4.53 -5.41
C PHE A 56 -3.43 3.87 -4.49
N PRO A 57 -2.19 4.39 -4.45
CA PRO A 57 -1.18 3.80 -3.60
C PRO A 57 -1.43 4.08 -2.12
N ALA A 58 -1.21 3.07 -1.28
CA ALA A 58 -1.36 3.12 0.15
C ALA A 58 -0.23 2.43 0.91
N ILE A 59 0.02 2.91 2.12
CA ILE A 59 1.04 2.35 3.02
C ILE A 59 0.52 2.36 4.45
N LYS A 60 0.71 1.24 5.16
CA LYS A 60 0.51 1.17 6.60
C LYS A 60 1.83 1.38 7.31
N LEU A 61 1.86 2.21 8.34
CA LEU A 61 3.01 2.44 9.18
C LEU A 61 2.75 1.85 10.57
N PHE A 62 3.64 0.98 11.04
CA PHE A 62 3.55 0.34 12.35
C PHE A 62 4.47 1.03 13.34
N PHE A 63 3.92 1.72 14.34
CA PHE A 63 4.71 2.54 15.28
C PHE A 63 5.77 1.72 16.05
N ASP A 64 5.42 0.51 16.45
CA ASP A 64 6.28 -0.33 17.29
C ASP A 64 7.15 -1.31 16.49
N TRP A 65 6.92 -1.46 15.18
CA TRP A 65 7.53 -2.52 14.36
C TRP A 65 8.36 -1.99 13.19
N ASP A 66 8.02 -0.81 12.65
CA ASP A 66 8.82 -0.17 11.61
C ASP A 66 10.00 0.56 12.25
N THR A 67 11.21 0.11 11.94
CA THR A 67 12.45 0.55 12.62
C THR A 67 13.56 0.90 11.62
N PRO A 68 13.85 2.20 11.39
CA PRO A 68 13.08 3.37 11.84
C PRO A 68 11.76 3.53 11.06
N LEU A 69 10.80 4.21 11.69
CA LEU A 69 9.53 4.61 11.07
C LEU A 69 9.78 5.63 9.95
N LEU A 70 9.17 5.42 8.77
CA LEU A 70 9.18 6.41 7.69
C LEU A 70 8.44 7.68 8.12
N THR A 71 9.02 8.85 7.88
CA THR A 71 8.37 10.12 8.21
C THR A 71 7.40 10.57 7.11
N PRO A 72 6.44 11.47 7.40
CA PRO A 72 5.63 12.10 6.37
C PRO A 72 6.46 12.78 5.27
N ILE A 73 7.62 13.35 5.61
CA ILE A 73 8.51 14.00 4.64
C ILE A 73 9.14 12.96 3.71
N ASP A 74 9.54 11.79 4.24
CA ASP A 74 10.09 10.70 3.43
C ASP A 74 9.05 10.19 2.42
N LEU A 75 7.80 9.99 2.87
CA LEU A 75 6.70 9.55 2.03
C LEU A 75 6.35 10.56 0.92
N MET A 76 6.33 11.85 1.25
CA MET A 76 6.00 12.90 0.29
C MET A 76 7.10 13.18 -0.73
N ARG A 77 8.33 12.68 -0.52
CA ARG A 77 9.46 12.77 -1.45
C ARG A 77 9.52 11.61 -2.45
N LEU A 78 8.69 10.58 -2.29
CA LEU A 78 8.61 9.50 -3.27
C LEU A 78 8.12 10.01 -4.63
N SER A 79 8.57 9.39 -5.71
CA SER A 79 8.09 9.73 -7.07
C SER A 79 6.57 9.59 -7.19
N TYR A 80 6.01 8.63 -6.45
CA TYR A 80 4.57 8.41 -6.32
C TYR A 80 4.21 8.37 -4.82
N PRO A 81 3.90 9.52 -4.20
CA PRO A 81 3.51 9.57 -2.80
C PRO A 81 2.18 8.83 -2.54
N PRO A 82 2.02 8.18 -1.38
CA PRO A 82 0.79 7.47 -1.04
C PRO A 82 -0.39 8.44 -0.98
N LYS A 83 -1.56 7.96 -1.39
CA LYS A 83 -2.83 8.69 -1.31
C LYS A 83 -3.64 8.33 -0.07
N TYR A 84 -3.30 7.21 0.55
CA TYR A 84 -3.92 6.71 1.77
C TYR A 84 -2.82 6.19 2.69
N VAL A 85 -2.82 6.62 3.95
CA VAL A 85 -1.82 6.22 4.95
C VAL A 85 -2.56 5.70 6.17
N VAL A 86 -2.22 4.49 6.58
CA VAL A 86 -2.74 3.87 7.80
C VAL A 86 -1.65 3.90 8.86
N TYR A 87 -2.03 4.16 10.10
CA TYR A 87 -1.12 4.07 11.25
C TYR A 87 -1.64 2.99 12.20
N GLN A 88 -0.76 2.11 12.66
CA GLN A 88 -1.06 1.05 13.61
C GLN A 88 -0.02 0.98 14.71
#